data_AF-A0A087MZM0-F1
#
_entry.id   AF-A0A087MZM0-F1
#
_cell.length_a   1.000
_cell.length_b   1.000
_cell.length_c   1.000
_cell.angle_alpha   90.00
_cell.angle_beta   90.00
_cell.angle_gamma   90.00
#
_symmetry.space_group_name_H-M   'P 1'
#
loop_
_entity.id
_entity.type
_entity.pdbx_description
1 polymer ?
#
loop_
_entity_poly.entity_id
_entity_poly.type
_entity_poly.pdbx_seq_one_letter_code
_entity_poly.pdbx_strand_id
1 'polypeptide(L)' 'MQTYLFDRGLVTIDEYGSVIVSKQVIANQIRLFNIPDKINIPIEIAHKKYLDYHWLNVYKN' A
#
# COMPACT_ATOMS: atom_id res chain seq x y z
N MET A 1 10.99 -3.60 5.88
CA MET A 1 10.91 -3.88 4.43
C MET A 1 9.61 -3.37 3.82
N GLN A 2 8.44 -3.64 4.43
CA GLN A 2 7.13 -3.15 3.93
C GLN A 2 7.02 -1.61 3.91
N THR A 3 7.62 -0.90 4.86
CA THR A 3 7.66 0.58 4.90
C THR A 3 8.31 1.18 3.65
N TYR A 4 9.39 0.56 3.15
CA TYR A 4 10.10 1.04 1.97
C TYR A 4 9.24 1.01 0.70
N LEU A 5 8.36 0.00 0.55
CA LEU A 5 7.48 -0.09 -0.60
C LEU A 5 6.39 0.98 -0.55
N PHE A 6 5.86 1.25 0.65
CA PHE A 6 4.87 2.29 0.88
C PHE A 6 5.47 3.67 0.60
N ASP A 7 6.63 3.99 1.20
CA ASP A 7 7.34 5.26 1.04
C ASP A 7 7.69 5.57 -0.43
N ARG A 8 7.90 4.52 -1.25
CA ARG A 8 8.21 4.65 -2.68
C ARG A 8 6.98 4.71 -3.58
N GLY A 9 5.79 4.60 -3.01
CA GLY A 9 4.51 4.56 -3.73
C GLY A 9 4.27 3.26 -4.48
N LEU A 10 4.99 2.18 -4.15
CA LEU A 10 4.86 0.88 -4.81
C LEU A 10 3.73 0.03 -4.22
N VAL A 11 3.31 0.34 -3.00
CA VAL A 11 2.10 -0.20 -2.38
C VAL A 11 1.32 0.91 -1.70
N THR A 12 0.01 0.76 -1.61
CA THR A 12 -0.87 1.64 -0.84
C THR A 12 -1.95 0.81 -0.16
N ILE A 13 -2.78 1.44 0.65
CA ILE A 13 -3.80 0.78 1.45
C ILE A 13 -5.15 1.43 1.11
N ASP A 14 -6.16 0.62 0.85
CA ASP A 14 -7.53 1.11 0.67
C ASP A 14 -8.23 1.37 2.01
N GLU A 15 -9.44 1.90 1.95
CA GLU A 15 -10.24 2.18 3.14
C GLU A 15 -10.69 0.93 3.93
N TYR A 16 -10.56 -0.26 3.34
CA TYR A 16 -10.89 -1.56 3.95
C TYR A 16 -9.65 -2.28 4.51
N GLY A 17 -8.47 -1.66 4.40
CA GLY A 17 -7.19 -2.22 4.83
C GLY A 17 -6.57 -3.19 3.83
N SER A 18 -7.07 -3.29 2.61
CA SER A 18 -6.48 -4.09 1.54
C SER A 18 -5.22 -3.41 1.01
N VAL A 19 -4.17 -4.20 0.78
CA VAL A 19 -2.93 -3.70 0.18
C VAL A 19 -3.08 -3.71 -1.33
N ILE A 20 -2.99 -2.53 -1.93
CA ILE A 20 -3.00 -2.35 -3.37
C ILE A 20 -1.54 -2.21 -3.82
N VAL A 21 -1.13 -3.08 -4.74
CA VAL A 21 0.23 -3.11 -5.29
C VAL A 21 0.25 -2.39 -6.64
N SER A 22 1.25 -1.52 -6.82
CA SER A 22 1.51 -0.82 -8.08
C SER A 22 1.78 -1.78 -9.22
N LYS A 23 1.33 -1.43 -10.43
CA LYS A 23 1.65 -2.18 -11.67
C LYS A 23 3.14 -2.21 -12.00
N GLN A 24 3.93 -1.33 -11.39
CA GLN A 24 5.38 -1.30 -11.55
C GLN A 24 6.07 -2.44 -10.78
N VAL A 25 5.38 -3.09 -9.84
CA VAL A 25 5.91 -4.25 -9.11
C VAL A 25 5.62 -5.52 -9.90
N ILE A 26 6.68 -6.21 -10.31
CA ILE A 26 6.57 -7.44 -11.10
C ILE A 26 6.14 -8.60 -10.18
N ALA A 27 5.36 -9.56 -10.66
CA ALA A 27 4.82 -10.67 -9.87
C ALA A 27 5.87 -11.45 -9.04
N ASN A 28 7.09 -11.62 -9.56
CA ASN A 28 8.17 -12.27 -8.82
C ASN A 28 8.66 -11.45 -7.61
N GLN A 29 8.61 -10.12 -7.68
CA GLN A 29 8.95 -9.24 -6.57
C GLN A 29 7.90 -9.30 -5.47
N ILE A 30 6.61 -9.38 -5.83
CA ILE A 30 5.50 -9.50 -4.86
C ILE A 30 5.71 -10.75 -3.99
N ARG A 31 6.03 -11.90 -4.62
CA ARG A 31 6.31 -13.16 -3.93
C ARG A 31 7.57 -13.08 -3.07
N LEU A 32 8.62 -12.44 -3.58
CA LEU A 32 9.90 -12.31 -2.87
C LEU A 32 9.79 -11.43 -1.62
N PHE A 33 8.96 -10.39 -1.68
CA PHE A 33 8.76 -9.46 -0.56
C PHE A 33 7.67 -9.91 0.42
N ASN A 34 6.97 -11.02 0.16
CA ASN A 34 5.88 -11.55 0.97
C ASN A 34 4.90 -10.45 1.40
N ILE A 35 4.45 -9.65 0.43
CA ILE A 35 3.52 -8.54 0.66
C ILE A 35 2.16 -9.16 1.00
N PRO A 36 1.59 -8.91 2.19
CA PRO A 36 0.29 -9.43 2.55
C PRO A 36 -0.80 -8.73 1.74
N ASP A 37 -1.84 -9.47 1.34
CA ASP A 37 -2.98 -8.91 0.59
C ASP A 37 -3.82 -7.93 1.45
N LYS A 38 -3.74 -8.08 2.78
CA LYS A 38 -4.50 -7.26 3.73
C LYS A 38 -3.67 -6.93 4.96
N ILE A 39 -3.86 -5.72 5.47
CA ILE A 39 -3.31 -5.29 6.75
C ILE A 39 -4.33 -5.60 7.84
N ASN A 40 -3.86 -6.20 8.92
CA ASN A 40 -4.72 -6.61 10.03
C ASN A 40 -5.03 -5.47 11.01
N ILE A 41 -4.87 -4.22 10.58
CA ILE A 41 -5.05 -3.03 11.41
C ILE A 41 -6.38 -2.37 11.00
N PRO A 42 -7.27 -2.06 11.97
CA PRO A 42 -8.48 -1.31 11.68
C PRO A 42 -8.15 0.08 11.10
N ILE A 43 -8.70 0.39 9.94
CA ILE A 43 -8.57 1.73 9.35
C ILE A 43 -9.57 2.68 10.04
N GLU A 44 -9.07 3.45 11.00
CA GLU A 44 -9.83 4.51 11.63
C GLU A 44 -10.01 5.75 10.73
N ILE A 45 -11.02 6.56 11.04
CA ILE A 45 -11.34 7.81 10.31
C ILE A 45 -10.12 8.75 10.25
N ALA A 46 -9.32 8.81 11.33
CA ALA A 46 -8.13 9.64 11.39
C ALA A 46 -7.04 9.24 10.36
N HIS A 47 -7.00 7.97 9.95
CA HIS A 47 -6.03 7.48 8.97
C HIS A 47 -6.43 7.86 7.54
N LYS A 48 -7.73 7.99 7.24
CA LYS A 48 -8.24 8.22 5.88
C LYS A 48 -7.57 9.40 5.19
N LYS A 49 -7.44 10.55 5.86
CA LYS A 49 -6.81 11.74 5.26
C LYS A 49 -5.37 11.49 4.77
N TYR A 50 -4.62 10.63 5.46
CA TYR A 50 -3.24 10.33 5.09
C TYR A 50 -3.19 9.29 3.96
N LEU A 51 -4.09 8.31 3.99
CA LEU A 51 -4.22 7.33 2.91
C LEU A 51 -4.69 7.98 1.62
N ASP A 52 -5.64 8.92 1.69
CA ASP A 52 -6.11 9.71 0.55
C ASP A 52 -4.97 10.54 -0.05
N TYR A 53 -4.20 11.23 0.80
CA TYR A 53 -3.03 11.97 0.35
C TYR A 53 -2.01 11.05 -0.32
N HIS A 54 -1.72 9.91 0.30
CA HIS A 54 -0.79 8.92 -0.23
C HIS A 54 -1.25 8.40 -1.59
N TRP A 55 -2.53 8.06 -1.74
CA TRP A 55 -3.14 7.62 -2.99
C TRP A 55 -2.99 8.65 -4.12
N LEU A 56 -3.23 9.93 -3.81
CA LEU A 56 -3.23 11.00 -4.81
C LEU A 56 -1.83 11.50 -5.18
N ASN A 57 -0.85 11.44 -4.26
CA ASN A 57 0.43 12.14 -4.42
C ASN A 57 1.66 11.21 -4.44
N VAL A 58 1.56 10.03 -3.83
CA VAL A 58 2.72 9.14 -3.62
C VAL A 58 2.57 7.85 -4.41
N TYR A 59 1.39 7.23 -4.35
CA TYR A 59 1.11 5.95 -5.01
C TYR A 59 1.30 6.06 -6.53
N LYS A 60 2.05 5.11 -7.08
CA LYS A 60 2.36 5.04 -8.51
C LYS A 60 1.43 4.03 -9.16
N ASN A 61 0.47 4.49 -9.94
CA ASN A 61 -0.47 3.63 -10.67
C ASN A 61 0.19 2.96 -11.88
#